data_AF-A0AAV6JYI3-F1
#
_entry.id   AF-A0AAV6JYI3-F1
#
_cell.length_a   1.000
_cell.length_b   1.000
_cell.length_c   1.000
_cell.angle_alpha   90.00
_cell.angle_beta   90.00
_cell.angle_gamma   90.00
#
_symmetry.space_group_name_H-M   'P 1'
#
loop_
_entity.id
_entity.type
_entity.pdbx_description
1 polymer ?
#
loop_
_entity_poly.entity_id
_entity_poly.type
_entity_poly.pdbx_seq_one_letter_code
_entity_poly.pdbx_strand_id
1 'polypeptide(L)'
;MGDKNTRFFHLSTIHRRQRNQVAKLKDENGIWQVDKECIAGVIIGHFEKLYSPPHTRDIEDIISLVDPVVPSGMNTALTKPTHLPTLEILRILFL
;
A
#
# COMPACT_ATOMS: atom_id res chain seq x y z
N MET A 1 6.09 44.52 -9.91
CA MET A 1 6.45 43.26 -10.57
C MET A 1 7.93 42.97 -10.31
N GLY A 2 8.26 41.69 -10.13
CA GLY A 2 9.40 41.18 -9.36
C GLY A 2 10.81 41.55 -9.83
N ASP A 3 11.77 41.43 -8.91
CA ASP A 3 13.05 40.71 -9.13
C ASP A 3 14.02 40.70 -7.94
N LYS A 4 13.71 41.37 -6.82
CA LYS A 4 14.68 41.48 -5.70
C LYS A 4 14.54 40.43 -4.60
N ASN A 5 13.42 39.69 -4.56
CA ASN A 5 13.22 38.60 -3.60
C ASN A 5 13.62 37.22 -4.15
N THR A 6 13.89 37.08 -5.44
CA THR A 6 14.15 35.80 -6.09
C THR A 6 15.57 35.27 -5.76
N ARG A 7 16.60 36.12 -5.78
CA ARG A 7 18.00 35.69 -5.54
C ARG A 7 18.22 35.13 -4.12
N PHE A 8 17.70 35.82 -3.10
CA PHE A 8 17.83 35.37 -1.72
C PHE A 8 17.06 34.06 -1.48
N PHE A 9 15.83 33.94 -2.00
CA PHE A 9 15.05 32.71 -1.91
C PHE A 9 15.70 31.55 -2.68
N HIS A 10 16.22 31.79 -3.88
CA HIS A 10 16.93 30.77 -4.65
C HIS A 10 18.19 30.27 -3.93
N LEU A 11 19.03 31.17 -3.43
CA LEU A 11 20.24 30.80 -2.68
C LEU A 11 19.90 30.07 -1.38
N SER A 12 18.89 30.55 -0.65
CA SER A 12 18.40 29.88 0.57
C SER A 12 17.88 28.47 0.29
N THR A 13 17.17 28.28 -0.83
CA THR A 13 16.67 26.97 -1.28
C THR A 13 17.82 26.03 -1.65
N ILE A 14 18.85 26.53 -2.35
CA ILE A 14 20.05 25.75 -2.69
C ILE A 14 20.80 25.34 -1.42
N HIS A 15 21.03 26.29 -0.50
CA HIS A 15 21.69 26.01 0.78
C HIS A 15 20.93 24.96 1.59
N ARG A 16 19.60 25.06 1.64
CA ARG A 16 18.75 24.06 2.31
C ARG A 16 18.81 22.71 1.61
N ARG A 17 18.80 22.69 0.27
CA ARG A 17 18.91 21.44 -0.52
C ARG A 17 20.25 20.74 -0.31
N GLN A 18 21.35 21.49 -0.27
CA GLN A 18 22.68 20.93 0.01
C GLN A 18 22.75 20.37 1.44
N ARG A 19 22.24 21.13 2.43
CA ARG A 19 22.29 20.72 3.84
C ARG A 19 21.41 19.49 4.13
N ASN A 20 20.30 19.37 3.41
CA ASN A 20 19.36 18.25 3.57
C ASN A 20 19.63 17.12 2.58
N GLN A 21 20.73 17.17 1.83
CA GLN A 21 21.11 16.08 0.95
C GLN A 21 21.61 14.92 1.79
N VAL A 22 20.98 13.75 1.62
CA VAL A 22 21.51 12.50 2.16
C VAL A 22 22.75 12.13 1.35
N ALA A 23 23.93 12.36 1.94
CA ALA A 23 25.22 12.09 1.31
C ALA A 23 25.67 10.64 1.44
N LYS A 24 25.21 9.95 2.49
CA LYS A 24 25.45 8.53 2.72
C LYS A 24 24.35 7.95 3.61
N LEU A 25 24.06 6.67 3.41
CA LEU A 25 23.09 5.92 4.19
C LEU A 25 23.67 4.56 4.56
N LYS A 26 23.36 4.05 5.75
CA LYS A 26 23.81 2.72 6.19
C LYS A 26 22.75 1.70 5.76
N ASP A 27 23.16 0.63 5.11
CA ASP A 27 22.24 -0.46 4.71
C ASP A 27 21.95 -1.44 5.87
N GLU A 28 21.13 -2.45 5.58
CA GLU A 28 20.74 -3.48 6.56
C GLU A 28 21.92 -4.34 7.05
N ASN A 29 23.00 -4.45 6.27
CA ASN A 29 24.22 -5.15 6.65
C ASN A 29 25.20 -4.25 7.43
N GLY A 30 24.82 -3.00 7.66
CA GLY A 30 25.64 -2.03 8.35
C GLY A 30 26.73 -1.39 7.49
N ILE A 31 26.64 -1.50 6.16
CA ILE A 31 27.61 -0.92 5.22
C ILE A 31 27.15 0.48 4.80
N TRP A 32 28.08 1.44 4.77
CA TRP A 32 27.78 2.79 4.30
C TRP A 32 27.73 2.83 2.77
N GLN A 33 26.55 3.17 2.25
CA GLN A 33 26.32 3.46 0.85
C GLN A 33 26.43 4.96 0.61
N VAL A 34 27.23 5.34 -0.40
CA VAL A 34 27.50 6.74 -0.77
C VAL A 34 26.96 7.05 -2.18
N ASP A 35 26.81 6.00 -2.99
CA ASP A 35 26.20 6.12 -4.31
C ASP A 35 24.70 6.41 -4.20
N LYS A 36 24.20 7.31 -5.05
CA LYS A 36 22.81 7.78 -4.99
C LYS A 36 21.81 6.69 -5.35
N GLU A 37 22.14 5.84 -6.32
CA GLU A 37 21.27 4.75 -6.75
C GLU A 37 21.20 3.69 -5.67
N CYS A 38 22.34 3.40 -5.04
CA CYS A 38 22.41 2.49 -3.90
C CYS A 38 21.62 3.02 -2.69
N ILE A 39 21.78 4.31 -2.32
CA ILE A 39 20.99 4.95 -1.26
C ILE A 39 19.49 4.88 -1.58
N ALA A 40 19.09 5.14 -2.82
CA ALA A 40 17.69 5.05 -3.23
C ALA A 40 17.16 3.62 -3.07
N GLY A 41 17.92 2.61 -3.47
CA GLY A 41 17.57 1.20 -3.29
C GLY A 41 17.37 0.82 -1.81
N VAL A 42 18.25 1.29 -0.93
CA VAL A 42 18.11 1.06 0.53
C VAL A 42 16.83 1.70 1.07
N ILE A 43 16.51 2.93 0.66
CA ILE A 43 15.28 3.62 1.10
C ILE A 43 14.04 2.89 0.61
N ILE A 44 14.00 2.52 -0.67
CA ILE A 44 12.87 1.82 -1.28
C ILE A 44 12.66 0.49 -0.56
N GLY A 45 13.69 -0.36 -0.44
CA GLY A 45 13.58 -1.66 0.21
C GLY A 45 13.14 -1.56 1.67
N HIS A 46 13.61 -0.53 2.40
CA HIS A 46 13.17 -0.28 3.77
C HIS A 46 11.65 -0.02 3.85
N PHE A 47 11.12 0.85 2.99
CA PHE A 47 9.70 1.18 3.01
C PHE A 47 8.83 0.08 2.41
N GLU A 48 9.30 -0.65 1.41
CA GLU A 48 8.60 -1.85 0.91
C GLU A 48 8.42 -2.90 2.00
N LYS A 49 9.43 -3.10 2.84
CA LYS A 49 9.35 -4.00 4.00
C LYS A 49 8.46 -3.44 5.11
N LEU A 50 8.53 -2.14 5.38
CA LEU A 50 7.71 -1.49 6.41
C LEU A 50 6.21 -1.50 6.06
N TYR A 51 5.88 -1.32 4.80
CA TYR A 51 4.50 -1.28 4.31
C TYR A 51 4.03 -2.62 3.72
N SER A 52 4.89 -3.64 3.68
CA SER A 52 4.43 -4.99 3.39
C SER A 52 3.54 -5.48 4.54
N PRO A 53 2.35 -6.02 4.23
CA PRO A 53 1.51 -6.59 5.27
C PRO A 53 2.30 -7.68 6.01
N PRO A 54 2.21 -7.74 7.35
CA PRO A 54 2.71 -8.90 8.07
C PRO A 54 2.05 -10.13 7.44
N HIS A 55 2.88 -11.14 7.15
CA HIS A 55 2.42 -12.41 6.60
C HIS A 55 1.14 -12.81 7.34
N THR A 56 0.05 -13.06 6.61
CA THR A 56 -1.36 -13.20 7.02
C THR A 56 -1.65 -14.30 8.07
N ARG A 57 -0.63 -14.82 8.76
CA ARG A 57 -0.74 -15.90 9.72
C ARG A 57 -1.52 -15.55 10.98
N ASP A 58 -1.59 -14.27 11.36
CA ASP A 58 -2.27 -13.88 12.61
C ASP A 58 -3.77 -13.59 12.44
N ILE A 59 -4.29 -13.49 11.21
CA ILE A 59 -5.68 -13.09 10.99
C ILE A 59 -6.64 -14.25 11.29
N GLU A 60 -6.31 -15.48 10.88
CA GLU A 60 -7.12 -16.66 11.18
C GLU A 60 -7.27 -16.91 12.69
N ASP A 61 -6.18 -16.74 13.45
CA ASP A 61 -6.18 -16.89 14.90
C ASP A 61 -7.07 -15.83 15.56
N ILE A 62 -7.01 -14.57 15.11
CA ILE A 62 -7.87 -13.48 15.59
C ILE A 62 -9.35 -13.73 15.24
N ILE A 63 -9.63 -14.20 14.03
CA ILE A 63 -10.98 -14.54 13.59
C ILE A 63 -11.57 -15.65 14.46
N SER A 64 -10.74 -16.62 14.88
CA SER A 64 -11.18 -17.73 15.74
C SER A 64 -11.56 -17.30 17.18
N LEU A 65 -11.10 -16.13 17.63
CA LEU A 65 -11.42 -15.57 18.95
C LEU A 65 -12.77 -14.83 18.98
N VAL A 66 -13.38 -14.57 17.82
CA VAL A 66 -14.65 -13.87 17.71
C VAL A 66 -15.78 -14.87 17.54
N ASP A 67 -16.79 -14.80 18.41
CA ASP A 67 -17.98 -15.63 18.25
C ASP A 67 -18.71 -15.28 16.94
N PRO A 68 -18.97 -16.27 16.07
CA PRO A 68 -19.60 -16.02 14.78
C PRO A 68 -21.06 -15.59 14.98
N VAL A 69 -21.33 -14.32 14.67
CA VAL A 69 -22.68 -13.72 14.72
C VAL A 69 -23.59 -14.28 13.61
N VAL A 70 -23.00 -14.79 12.52
CA VAL A 70 -23.73 -15.39 11.40
C VAL A 70 -23.54 -16.91 11.43
N PRO A 71 -24.56 -17.68 11.86
CA PRO A 71 -24.52 -19.13 11.82
C PRO A 71 -24.34 -19.64 10.39
N SER A 72 -23.65 -20.78 10.23
CA SER A 72 -23.35 -21.40 8.93
C SER A 72 -24.58 -21.57 8.05
N GLY A 73 -25.75 -21.85 8.65
CA GLY A 73 -27.02 -21.97 7.92
C GLY A 73 -27.51 -20.68 7.26
N MET A 74 -27.20 -19.53 7.85
CA MET A 74 -27.57 -18.21 7.32
C MET A 74 -26.65 -17.82 6.15
N ASN A 75 -25.35 -18.10 6.24
CA ASN A 75 -24.42 -17.98 5.11
C ASN A 75 -24.82 -18.88 3.94
N THR A 76 -25.24 -20.11 4.23
CA THR A 76 -25.73 -21.05 3.21
C THR A 76 -27.00 -20.54 2.52
N ALA A 77 -27.87 -19.80 3.21
CA ALA A 77 -29.04 -19.16 2.59
C ALA A 77 -28.64 -17.98 1.70
N LEU A 78 -27.63 -17.19 2.10
CA LEU A 78 -27.17 -15.99 1.40
C LEU A 78 -26.28 -16.27 0.18
N THR A 79 -25.64 -17.44 0.12
CA THR A 79 -24.79 -17.88 -1.03
C THR A 79 -25.48 -18.86 -1.96
N LYS A 80 -26.75 -19.21 -1.71
CA LYS A 80 -27.53 -20.01 -2.66
C LYS A 80 -27.71 -19.23 -3.97
N PRO A 81 -27.64 -19.90 -5.13
CA PRO A 81 -27.99 -19.28 -6.40
C PRO A 81 -29.41 -18.74 -6.31
N THR A 82 -29.59 -17.44 -6.55
CA THR A 82 -30.93 -16.88 -6.76
C THR A 82 -31.47 -17.51 -8.04
N HIS A 83 -32.44 -18.40 -7.88
CA HIS A 83 -33.08 -19.10 -8.98
C HIS A 83 -33.89 -18.10 -9.81
N LEU A 84 -33.25 -17.43 -10.75
CA LEU A 84 -33.88 -17.19 -12.03
C LEU A 84 -33.54 -18.43 -12.86
N PRO A 85 -34.47 -19.37 -13.04
CA PRO A 85 -34.22 -20.47 -13.95
C PRO A 85 -33.97 -19.83 -15.30
N THR A 86 -32.84 -20.14 -15.92
CA THR A 86 -32.42 -19.64 -17.23
C THR A 86 -33.55 -19.78 -18.28
N LEU A 87 -34.49 -20.71 -18.06
CA LEU A 87 -35.69 -20.91 -18.87
C LEU A 87 -36.68 -19.73 -18.87
N GLU A 88 -36.83 -18.99 -17.76
CA GLU A 88 -37.70 -17.80 -17.75
C GLU A 88 -37.07 -16.62 -18.50
N ILE A 89 -35.75 -16.47 -18.41
CA ILE A 89 -34.99 -15.46 -19.18
C ILE A 89 -35.08 -15.77 -20.67
N LEU A 90 -34.94 -17.04 -21.06
CA LEU A 90 -35.08 -17.48 -22.46
C LEU A 90 -36.51 -17.31 -22.99
N ARG A 91 -37.53 -17.49 -22.15
CA ARG A 91 -38.93 -17.30 -22.54
C ARG A 91 -39.28 -15.82 -22.82
N ILE A 92 -38.59 -14.88 -22.19
CA ILE A 92 -38.76 -13.43 -22.44
C ILE A 92 -37.98 -12.96 -23.68
N LEU A 93 -36.82 -13.57 -23.99
CA LEU A 93 -35.95 -13.17 -25.10
C LEU A 93 -36.37 -13.73 -26.48
N PHE A 94 -37.19 -14.79 -26.54
CA PHE A 94 -37.62 -15.45 -27.78
C PHE A 94 -39.12 -15.33 -28.06
N LEU A 95 -39.76 -14.29 -27.53
CA LEU A 95 -41.12 -13.85 -27.87
C LEU A 95 -41.05 -12.50 -28.59
#